data_AF-A0A314XIA7-F1
#
_entry.id   AF-A0A314XIA7-F1
#
_cell.length_a   1.000
_cell.length_b   1.000
_cell.length_c   1.000
_cell.angle_alpha   90.00
_cell.angle_beta   90.00
_cell.angle_gamma   90.00
#
_symmetry.space_group_name_H-M   'P 1'
#
loop_
_entity.id
_entity.type
_entity.pdbx_description
1 polymer ?
#
loop_
_entity_poly.entity_id
_entity_poly.type
_entity_poly.pdbx_seq_one_letter_code
_entity_poly.pdbx_strand_id
1 'polypeptide(L)'
;MAGALVNVKPTFILKDELDIVIPMIRNLDFLETWRLYFEPYHLIIVQGGDPSSRTIKVPDGFDYELFNRNNINRILGSKASCISFMDSACRCFGYLVSKKYIFTIDSDCFVAKDPSRKEINALEQHIKNLLNPSTPLFFNTLYDPYREDADLFRGYPFSLRGGVPTAVSHGLWLNIPDYDALPSLPIL
;
A
#
# COMPACT_ATOMS: atom_id res chain seq x y z
N MET A 1 -17.11 -35.47 -2.22
CA MET A 1 -17.47 -34.53 -1.14
C MET A 1 -16.94 -33.17 -1.55
N ALA A 2 -17.79 -32.30 -2.11
CA ALA A 2 -17.39 -30.94 -2.48
C ALA A 2 -17.23 -30.14 -1.19
N GLY A 3 -16.02 -29.70 -0.88
CA GLY A 3 -15.76 -28.80 0.24
C GLY A 3 -16.49 -27.49 0.00
N ALA A 4 -17.39 -27.11 0.90
CA ALA A 4 -18.00 -25.79 0.89
C ALA A 4 -16.89 -24.74 0.89
N LEU A 5 -16.91 -23.83 -0.09
CA LEU A 5 -16.07 -22.65 -0.10
C LEU A 5 -16.42 -21.84 1.15
N VAL A 6 -15.57 -21.93 2.17
CA VAL A 6 -15.67 -21.09 3.36
C VAL A 6 -15.45 -19.66 2.86
N ASN A 7 -16.53 -18.89 2.83
CA ASN A 7 -16.48 -17.47 2.51
C ASN A 7 -15.84 -16.76 3.72
N VAL A 8 -14.51 -16.82 3.81
CA VAL A 8 -13.74 -16.16 4.86
C VAL A 8 -13.94 -14.66 4.65
N LYS A 9 -14.76 -14.04 5.49
CA LYS A 9 -14.87 -12.58 5.52
C LYS A 9 -13.48 -11.99 5.78
N PRO A 10 -13.06 -10.95 5.05
CA PRO A 10 -11.78 -10.32 5.32
C PRO A 10 -11.73 -9.82 6.76
N THR A 11 -10.59 -10.03 7.43
CA THR A 11 -10.34 -9.43 8.74
C THR A 11 -9.75 -8.04 8.51
N PHE A 12 -10.39 -7.01 9.07
CA PHE A 12 -9.97 -5.62 8.88
C PHE A 12 -9.00 -5.20 10.00
N ILE A 13 -7.73 -5.58 9.83
CA ILE A 13 -6.65 -5.30 10.78
C ILE A 13 -6.29 -3.80 10.69
N LEU A 14 -6.08 -3.12 11.82
CA LEU A 14 -5.76 -1.67 11.89
C LEU A 14 -6.83 -0.74 11.28
N LYS A 15 -8.11 -1.16 11.21
CA LYS A 15 -9.18 -0.37 10.57
C LYS A 15 -9.19 1.12 10.96
N ASP A 16 -9.10 1.42 12.24
CA ASP A 16 -9.16 2.79 12.77
C ASP A 16 -7.77 3.46 12.88
N GLU A 17 -6.71 2.70 12.62
CA GLU A 17 -5.30 3.05 12.80
C GLU A 17 -4.52 3.11 11.48
N LEU A 18 -5.18 2.91 10.34
CA LEU A 18 -4.59 2.94 9.01
C LEU A 18 -5.40 3.85 8.07
N ASP A 19 -4.68 4.69 7.32
CA ASP A 19 -5.23 5.44 6.18
C ASP A 19 -4.70 4.85 4.86
N ILE A 20 -5.56 4.82 3.84
CA ILE A 20 -5.17 4.45 2.48
C ILE A 20 -4.91 5.71 1.67
N VAL A 21 -3.65 5.94 1.26
CA VAL A 21 -3.23 7.11 0.49
C VAL A 21 -3.18 6.80 -1.01
N ILE A 22 -4.01 7.50 -1.78
CA ILE A 22 -4.17 7.30 -3.23
C ILE A 22 -3.81 8.60 -3.96
N PRO A 23 -2.72 8.63 -4.74
CA PRO A 23 -2.54 9.67 -5.75
C PRO A 23 -3.50 9.41 -6.90
N MET A 24 -4.29 10.42 -7.24
CA MET A 24 -5.27 10.34 -8.31
C MET A 24 -4.89 11.29 -9.43
N ILE A 25 -4.57 10.70 -10.60
CA ILE A 25 -4.26 11.43 -11.85
C ILE A 25 -5.37 11.21 -12.91
N ARG A 26 -6.19 10.16 -12.73
CA ARG A 26 -7.22 9.73 -13.70
C ARG A 26 -8.63 9.78 -13.10
N ASN A 27 -9.21 8.62 -12.81
CA ASN A 27 -10.51 8.44 -12.15
C ASN A 27 -10.32 7.52 -10.93
N LEU A 28 -11.40 7.24 -10.22
CA LEU A 28 -11.39 6.40 -9.02
C LEU A 28 -12.22 5.13 -9.17
N ASP A 29 -12.52 4.71 -10.40
CA ASP A 29 -13.35 3.53 -10.67
C ASP A 29 -12.69 2.25 -10.15
N PHE A 30 -11.35 2.22 -10.02
CA PHE A 30 -10.60 1.11 -9.44
C PHE A 30 -11.03 0.80 -7.99
N LEU A 31 -11.57 1.78 -7.26
CA LEU A 31 -12.08 1.58 -5.90
C LEU A 31 -13.20 0.54 -5.86
N GLU A 32 -14.00 0.39 -6.92
CA GLU A 32 -15.02 -0.67 -6.98
C GLU A 32 -14.40 -2.07 -7.01
N THR A 33 -13.27 -2.22 -7.71
CA THR A 33 -12.55 -3.50 -7.76
C THR A 33 -11.90 -3.82 -6.42
N TRP A 34 -11.51 -2.79 -5.66
CA TRP A 34 -10.90 -2.94 -4.34
C TRP A 34 -11.90 -2.83 -3.18
N ARG A 35 -13.20 -2.62 -3.45
CA ARG A 35 -14.20 -2.24 -2.44
C ARG A 35 -14.20 -3.16 -1.23
N LEU A 36 -14.20 -4.47 -1.46
CA LEU A 36 -14.19 -5.49 -0.42
C LEU A 36 -13.03 -5.31 0.59
N TYR A 37 -11.90 -4.77 0.13
CA TYR A 37 -10.69 -4.58 0.92
C TYR A 37 -10.56 -3.15 1.47
N PHE A 38 -11.04 -2.13 0.75
CA PHE A 38 -10.78 -0.72 1.08
C PHE A 38 -11.91 0.00 1.80
N GLU A 39 -13.17 -0.36 1.55
CA GLU A 39 -14.35 0.33 2.11
C GLU A 39 -14.32 0.52 3.64
N PRO A 40 -13.76 -0.41 4.44
CA PRO A 40 -13.69 -0.24 5.89
C PRO A 40 -12.66 0.78 6.38
N TYR A 41 -11.71 1.19 5.54
CA TYR A 41 -10.61 2.09 5.92
C TYR A 41 -10.88 3.51 5.42
N HIS A 42 -10.31 4.49 6.12
CA HIS A 42 -10.35 5.88 5.69
C HIS A 42 -9.39 6.13 4.52
N LEU A 43 -9.86 6.83 3.49
CA LEU A 43 -9.07 7.15 2.30
C LEU A 43 -8.56 8.60 2.34
N ILE A 44 -7.29 8.79 2.00
CA ILE A 44 -6.72 10.11 1.71
C ILE A 44 -6.40 10.15 0.22
N ILE A 45 -7.22 10.90 -0.52
CA ILE A 45 -7.10 11.02 -1.97
C ILE A 45 -6.41 12.34 -2.29
N VAL A 46 -5.26 12.27 -2.98
CA VAL A 46 -4.54 13.45 -3.43
C VAL A 46 -4.68 13.59 -4.94
N GLN A 47 -5.39 14.63 -5.38
CA GLN A 47 -5.51 14.96 -6.79
C GLN A 47 -4.20 15.55 -7.32
N GLY A 48 -3.60 14.85 -8.27
CA GLY A 48 -2.59 15.40 -9.17
C GLY A 48 -3.22 16.18 -10.32
N GLY A 49 -2.48 17.15 -10.85
CA GLY A 49 -2.85 17.98 -11.98
C GLY A 49 -3.82 19.11 -11.62
N ASP A 50 -4.25 19.83 -12.66
CA ASP A 50 -5.13 20.99 -12.52
C ASP A 50 -6.49 20.61 -11.91
N PRO A 51 -6.87 21.15 -10.74
CA PRO A 51 -8.16 20.89 -10.09
C PRO A 51 -9.37 21.24 -10.95
N SER A 52 -9.23 22.19 -11.88
CA SER A 52 -10.32 22.65 -12.75
C SER A 52 -10.54 21.73 -13.96
N SER A 53 -9.57 20.88 -14.29
CA SER A 53 -9.60 20.08 -15.51
C SER A 53 -10.63 18.94 -15.46
N ARG A 54 -10.98 18.45 -14.27
CA ARG A 54 -11.87 17.29 -14.08
C ARG A 54 -12.61 17.33 -12.75
N THR A 55 -13.89 16.95 -12.78
CA THR A 55 -14.66 16.66 -11.56
C THR A 55 -14.34 15.25 -11.08
N ILE A 56 -13.87 15.13 -9.84
CA ILE A 56 -13.59 13.84 -9.21
C ILE A 56 -14.88 13.28 -8.64
N LYS A 57 -15.14 11.99 -8.93
CA LYS A 57 -16.21 11.23 -8.31
C LYS A 57 -15.59 10.06 -7.56
N VAL A 58 -15.76 10.06 -6.24
CA VAL A 58 -15.49 8.90 -5.40
C VAL A 58 -16.77 8.06 -5.38
N PRO A 59 -16.71 6.73 -5.55
CA PRO A 59 -17.89 5.89 -5.40
C PRO A 59 -18.52 6.01 -4.00
N ASP A 60 -19.82 5.77 -3.92
CA ASP A 60 -20.54 5.87 -2.65
C ASP A 60 -20.05 4.83 -1.62
N GLY A 61 -20.16 5.15 -0.34
CA GLY A 61 -19.86 4.27 0.79
C GLY A 61 -18.44 4.39 1.37
N PHE A 62 -17.51 5.01 0.64
CA PHE A 62 -16.16 5.26 1.17
C PHE A 62 -16.12 6.47 2.11
N ASP A 63 -15.39 6.32 3.22
CA ASP A 63 -14.97 7.42 4.09
C ASP A 63 -13.66 8.03 3.55
N TYR A 64 -13.65 9.32 3.23
CA TYR A 64 -12.48 9.93 2.59
C TYR A 64 -12.30 11.43 2.84
N GLU A 65 -11.04 11.85 2.76
CA GLU A 65 -10.64 13.23 2.54
C GLU A 65 -10.02 13.39 1.14
N LEU A 66 -10.39 14.47 0.45
CA LEU A 66 -9.87 14.80 -0.87
C LEU A 66 -9.09 16.10 -0.84
N PHE A 67 -7.83 16.02 -1.26
CA PHE A 67 -6.92 17.15 -1.33
C PHE A 67 -6.52 17.43 -2.76
N ASN A 68 -6.79 18.65 -3.22
CA ASN A 68 -6.30 19.16 -4.49
C ASN A 68 -5.25 20.26 -4.27
N ARG A 69 -4.73 20.82 -5.36
CA ARG A 69 -3.68 21.84 -5.30
C ARG A 69 -4.06 23.07 -4.49
N ASN A 70 -5.34 23.46 -4.48
CA ASN A 70 -5.79 24.60 -3.68
C ASN A 70 -5.72 24.28 -2.18
N ASN A 71 -6.06 23.05 -1.78
CA ASN A 71 -5.90 22.62 -0.39
C ASN A 71 -4.42 22.60 0.01
N ILE A 72 -3.55 22.04 -0.83
CA ILE A 72 -2.10 21.96 -0.59
C ILE A 72 -1.50 23.35 -0.45
N ASN A 73 -1.82 24.27 -1.37
CA ASN A 73 -1.36 25.65 -1.32
C ASN A 73 -1.83 26.36 -0.04
N ARG A 74 -3.08 26.13 0.38
CA ARG A 74 -3.63 26.71 1.62
C ARG A 74 -2.94 26.17 2.87
N ILE A 75 -2.63 24.87 2.90
CA ILE A 75 -2.07 24.20 4.09
C ILE A 75 -0.57 24.44 4.21
N LEU A 76 0.18 24.35 3.11
CA LEU A 76 1.65 24.45 3.13
C LEU A 76 2.17 25.86 2.81
N GLY A 77 1.34 26.75 2.25
CA GLY A 77 1.73 28.11 1.88
C GLY A 77 2.93 28.11 0.92
N SER A 78 3.98 28.85 1.27
CA SER A 78 5.21 28.93 0.47
C SER A 78 5.95 27.60 0.31
N LYS A 79 5.66 26.59 1.14
CA LYS A 79 6.27 25.25 1.06
C LYS A 79 5.55 24.34 0.06
N ALA A 80 4.41 24.72 -0.50
CA ALA A 80 3.62 23.87 -1.38
C ALA A 80 4.36 23.41 -2.66
N SER A 81 5.45 24.08 -3.04
CA SER A 81 6.30 23.67 -4.17
C SER A 81 7.06 22.36 -3.92
N CYS A 82 7.21 21.89 -2.67
CA CYS A 82 7.85 20.61 -2.39
C CYS A 82 6.96 19.39 -2.70
N ILE A 83 5.67 19.60 -2.94
CA ILE A 83 4.73 18.57 -3.35
C ILE A 83 4.60 18.59 -4.87
N SER A 84 4.92 17.46 -5.51
CA SER A 84 4.75 17.32 -6.96
C SER A 84 3.30 17.54 -7.36
N PHE A 85 3.12 18.18 -8.51
CA PHE A 85 1.81 18.55 -9.00
C PHE A 85 1.33 17.68 -10.16
N MET A 86 2.23 17.16 -11.00
CA MET A 86 1.85 16.54 -12.29
C MET A 86 1.99 15.02 -12.32
N ASP A 87 2.38 14.41 -11.21
CA ASP A 87 2.65 12.98 -11.14
C ASP A 87 2.16 12.38 -9.82
N SER A 88 2.39 11.08 -9.66
CA SER A 88 1.90 10.31 -8.52
C SER A 88 2.66 10.59 -7.22
N ALA A 89 3.76 11.36 -7.26
CA ALA A 89 4.45 11.82 -6.07
C ALA A 89 3.65 12.89 -5.30
N CYS A 90 2.52 13.37 -5.83
CA CYS A 90 1.57 14.17 -5.04
C CYS A 90 1.11 13.44 -3.76
N ARG A 91 1.16 12.09 -3.73
CA ARG A 91 0.89 11.25 -2.54
C ARG A 91 1.71 11.63 -1.31
N CYS A 92 2.88 12.25 -1.50
CA CYS A 92 3.71 12.75 -0.39
C CYS A 92 2.93 13.71 0.51
N PHE A 93 1.96 14.45 -0.04
CA PHE A 93 1.06 15.26 0.78
C PHE A 93 0.20 14.40 1.70
N GLY A 94 -0.34 13.28 1.20
CA GLY A 94 -1.08 12.30 2.01
C GLY A 94 -0.25 11.76 3.17
N TYR A 95 1.05 11.52 2.94
CA TYR A 95 1.97 11.10 4.00
C TYR A 95 2.18 12.17 5.09
N LEU A 96 2.11 13.45 4.72
CA LEU A 96 2.27 14.55 5.68
C LEU A 96 1.03 14.76 6.54
N VAL A 97 -0.17 14.50 6.02
CA VAL A 97 -1.44 14.78 6.74
C VAL A 97 -1.93 13.59 7.56
N SER A 98 -1.59 12.36 7.18
CA SER A 98 -1.93 11.18 7.97
C SER A 98 -1.15 11.14 9.29
N LYS A 99 -1.80 10.64 10.34
CA LYS A 99 -1.22 10.38 11.67
C LYS A 99 -1.27 8.90 12.05
N LYS A 100 -1.55 8.06 11.06
CA LYS A 100 -1.84 6.63 11.17
C LYS A 100 -0.79 5.82 10.42
N TYR A 101 -0.91 4.50 10.45
CA TYR A 101 -0.25 3.68 9.45
C TYR A 101 -0.75 4.06 8.05
N ILE A 102 0.13 3.93 7.05
CA ILE A 102 -0.19 4.33 5.68
C ILE A 102 -0.05 3.12 4.78
N PHE A 103 -1.13 2.78 4.09
CA PHE A 103 -1.06 1.96 2.90
C PHE A 103 -1.19 2.86 1.67
N THR A 104 -0.24 2.79 0.75
CA THR A 104 -0.25 3.63 -0.45
C THR A 104 -0.42 2.77 -1.69
N ILE A 105 -1.29 3.20 -2.60
CA ILE A 105 -1.59 2.44 -3.83
C ILE A 105 -1.95 3.39 -4.97
N ASP A 106 -1.49 3.05 -6.17
CA ASP A 106 -1.77 3.82 -7.38
C ASP A 106 -3.19 3.55 -7.87
N SER A 107 -3.83 4.57 -8.45
CA SER A 107 -5.22 4.48 -8.91
C SER A 107 -5.45 3.54 -10.11
N ASP A 108 -4.40 2.93 -10.64
CA ASP A 108 -4.43 1.96 -11.74
C ASP A 108 -3.95 0.55 -11.33
N CYS A 109 -3.82 0.31 -10.02
CA CYS A 109 -3.52 -1.01 -9.50
C CYS A 109 -4.76 -1.93 -9.52
N PHE A 110 -4.54 -3.20 -9.87
CA PHE A 110 -5.57 -4.24 -9.89
C PHE A 110 -5.37 -5.24 -8.76
N VAL A 111 -6.46 -5.85 -8.29
CA VAL A 111 -6.40 -6.96 -7.33
C VAL A 111 -5.71 -8.14 -8.00
N ALA A 112 -4.54 -8.52 -7.48
CA ALA A 112 -3.77 -9.65 -7.99
C ALA A 112 -4.51 -10.97 -7.73
N LYS A 113 -4.22 -11.98 -8.57
CA LYS A 113 -4.76 -13.33 -8.43
C LYS A 113 -3.63 -14.34 -8.34
N ASP A 114 -3.80 -15.34 -7.49
CA ASP A 114 -2.87 -16.46 -7.38
C ASP A 114 -2.99 -17.43 -8.59
N PRO A 115 -2.13 -18.44 -8.73
CA PRO A 115 -2.24 -19.43 -9.81
C PRO A 115 -3.57 -20.20 -9.85
N SER A 116 -4.31 -20.24 -8.74
CA SER A 116 -5.66 -20.81 -8.64
C SER A 116 -6.77 -19.80 -8.95
N ARG A 117 -6.42 -18.61 -9.44
CA ARG A 117 -7.30 -17.48 -9.77
C ARG A 117 -8.03 -16.87 -8.58
N LYS A 118 -7.61 -17.16 -7.35
CA LYS A 118 -8.15 -16.55 -6.15
C LYS A 118 -7.53 -15.17 -5.97
N GLU A 119 -8.35 -14.20 -5.57
CA GLU A 119 -7.89 -12.85 -5.27
C GLU A 119 -6.95 -12.82 -4.07
N ILE A 120 -5.95 -11.93 -4.17
CA ILE A 120 -4.93 -11.71 -3.16
C ILE A 120 -5.24 -10.39 -2.46
N ASN A 121 -5.48 -10.45 -1.16
CA ASN A 121 -5.62 -9.27 -0.31
C ASN A 121 -4.23 -8.70 0.03
N ALA A 122 -3.65 -7.93 -0.89
CA ALA A 122 -2.33 -7.35 -0.71
C ALA A 122 -2.24 -6.40 0.50
N LEU A 123 -3.31 -5.65 0.78
CA LEU A 123 -3.40 -4.76 1.94
C LEU A 123 -3.18 -5.55 3.24
N GLU A 124 -3.92 -6.64 3.44
CA GLU A 124 -3.78 -7.48 4.64
C GLU A 124 -2.39 -8.11 4.75
N GLN A 125 -1.79 -8.53 3.64
CA GLN A 125 -0.42 -9.07 3.64
C GLN A 125 0.60 -8.00 4.05
N HIS A 126 0.48 -6.78 3.52
CA HIS A 126 1.36 -5.68 3.91
C HIS A 126 1.19 -5.30 5.38
N ILE A 127 -0.04 -5.27 5.90
CA ILE A 127 -0.30 -5.03 7.33
C ILE A 127 0.32 -6.13 8.19
N LYS A 128 0.17 -7.41 7.81
CA LYS A 128 0.81 -8.52 8.52
C LYS A 128 2.32 -8.39 8.52
N ASN A 129 2.94 -8.06 7.39
CA ASN A 129 4.39 -7.84 7.32
C ASN A 129 4.86 -6.66 8.18
N LEU A 130 4.03 -5.62 8.32
CA LEU A 130 4.33 -4.46 9.15
C LEU A 130 4.27 -4.79 10.65
N LEU A 131 3.27 -5.57 11.05
CA LEU A 131 3.03 -5.92 12.45
C LEU A 131 3.87 -7.10 12.95
N ASN A 132 4.52 -7.85 12.06
CA ASN A 132 5.40 -8.96 12.41
C ASN A 132 6.87 -8.56 12.22
N PRO A 133 7.76 -8.90 13.18
CA PRO A 133 9.18 -8.63 13.04
C PRO A 133 9.77 -9.27 11.76
N SER A 134 10.50 -8.46 10.97
CA SER A 134 11.20 -8.93 9.77
C SER A 134 12.62 -9.37 10.09
N THR A 135 13.19 -10.25 9.27
CA THR A 135 14.60 -10.62 9.42
C THR A 135 15.48 -9.50 8.85
N PRO A 136 16.34 -8.87 9.65
CA PRO A 136 16.89 -7.56 9.30
C PRO A 136 17.99 -7.57 8.22
N LEU A 137 18.63 -8.71 7.93
CA LEU A 137 19.94 -8.70 7.26
C LEU A 137 20.24 -9.90 6.35
N PHE A 138 19.37 -10.91 6.29
CA PHE A 138 19.64 -12.14 5.54
C PHE A 138 18.39 -12.65 4.84
N PHE A 139 18.47 -12.81 3.52
CA PHE A 139 17.49 -13.54 2.74
C PHE A 139 17.98 -14.99 2.57
N ASN A 140 17.22 -15.96 3.08
CA ASN A 140 17.51 -17.36 2.85
C ASN A 140 17.06 -17.72 1.43
N THR A 141 18.00 -17.98 0.53
CA THR A 141 17.71 -18.32 -0.87
C THR A 141 17.29 -19.78 -1.08
N LEU A 142 17.41 -20.63 -0.05
CA LEU A 142 17.12 -22.05 -0.16
C LEU A 142 15.63 -22.38 0.06
N TYR A 143 14.92 -21.62 0.89
CA TYR A 143 13.48 -21.79 1.18
C TYR A 143 12.93 -20.61 2.00
N ASP A 144 11.60 -20.47 2.01
CA ASP A 144 10.87 -19.51 2.84
C ASP A 144 11.02 -19.86 4.33
N PRO A 145 11.66 -19.01 5.16
CA PRO A 145 11.85 -19.28 6.59
C PRO A 145 10.55 -19.19 7.41
N TYR A 146 9.42 -18.75 6.83
CA TYR A 146 8.15 -18.56 7.51
C TYR A 146 7.14 -19.68 7.27
N ARG A 147 7.50 -20.75 6.54
CA ARG A 147 6.64 -21.94 6.42
C ARG A 147 6.49 -22.64 7.77
N GLU A 148 5.34 -23.29 7.96
CA GLU A 148 5.17 -24.23 9.06
C GLU A 148 6.34 -25.24 9.08
N ASP A 149 6.90 -25.44 10.28
CA ASP A 149 8.06 -26.30 10.56
C ASP A 149 9.43 -25.84 10.00
N ALA A 150 9.59 -24.59 9.58
CA ALA A 150 10.91 -24.06 9.27
C ALA A 150 11.70 -23.68 10.54
N ASP A 151 12.80 -24.41 10.80
CA ASP A 151 13.76 -24.06 11.83
C ASP A 151 14.72 -22.94 11.37
N LEU A 152 15.03 -22.02 12.28
CA LEU A 152 16.16 -21.11 12.12
C LEU A 152 17.47 -21.91 12.25
N PHE A 153 18.19 -22.06 11.13
CA PHE A 153 19.43 -22.82 11.13
C PHE A 153 20.54 -22.21 12.00
N ARG A 154 21.49 -23.08 12.37
CA ARG A 154 22.74 -22.72 13.05
C ARG A 154 23.51 -21.69 12.19
N GLY A 155 23.75 -20.51 12.74
CA GLY A 155 24.38 -19.39 12.03
C GLY A 155 23.62 -18.07 12.13
N TYR A 156 22.31 -18.11 12.42
CA TYR A 156 21.56 -16.89 12.78
C TYR A 156 22.01 -16.37 14.15
N PRO A 157 22.52 -15.13 14.26
CA PRO A 157 22.84 -14.51 15.54
C PRO A 157 21.59 -14.52 16.43
N PHE A 158 21.75 -14.90 17.70
CA PHE A 158 20.62 -15.03 18.64
C PHE A 158 19.79 -13.75 18.74
N SER A 159 20.45 -12.58 18.66
CA SER A 159 19.81 -11.26 18.64
C SER A 159 18.90 -11.02 17.43
N LEU A 160 19.13 -11.71 16.31
CA LEU A 160 18.35 -11.55 15.08
C LEU A 160 17.22 -12.58 14.93
N ARG A 161 17.15 -13.58 15.82
CA ARG A 161 16.09 -14.61 15.79
C ARG A 161 14.72 -14.07 16.21
N GLY A 162 14.69 -12.97 16.95
CA GLY A 162 13.46 -12.25 17.29
C GLY A 162 12.95 -11.30 16.20
N GLY A 163 13.68 -11.19 15.07
CA GLY A 163 13.42 -10.19 14.03
C GLY A 163 13.65 -8.75 14.49
N VAL A 164 13.38 -7.79 13.61
CA VAL A 164 13.36 -6.35 13.91
C VAL A 164 11.99 -5.75 13.58
N PRO A 165 11.59 -4.67 14.26
CA PRO A 165 10.41 -3.92 13.87
C PRO A 165 10.48 -3.48 12.40
N THR A 166 9.41 -3.77 11.66
CA THR A 166 9.29 -3.38 10.25
C THR A 166 8.72 -1.96 10.18
N ALA A 167 9.49 -1.01 9.64
CA ALA A 167 9.01 0.36 9.43
C ALA A 167 8.28 0.55 8.09
N VAL A 168 8.69 -0.19 7.06
CA VAL A 168 8.15 -0.11 5.71
C VAL A 168 8.03 -1.52 5.14
N SER A 169 6.87 -1.83 4.56
CA SER A 169 6.62 -3.04 3.78
C SER A 169 6.22 -2.61 2.38
N HIS A 170 7.00 -3.00 1.36
CA HIS A 170 6.75 -2.60 -0.02
C HIS A 170 6.55 -3.83 -0.91
N GLY A 171 5.65 -3.70 -1.89
CA GLY A 171 5.41 -4.72 -2.91
C GLY A 171 6.25 -4.46 -4.16
N LEU A 172 6.42 -5.48 -4.99
CA LEU A 172 6.93 -5.33 -6.36
C LEU A 172 5.75 -5.24 -7.32
N TRP A 173 5.92 -4.50 -8.42
CA TRP A 173 4.94 -4.45 -9.48
C TRP A 173 4.85 -5.83 -10.13
N LEU A 174 3.68 -6.46 -10.01
CA LEU A 174 3.45 -7.79 -10.59
C LEU A 174 2.97 -7.63 -12.03
N ASN A 175 3.49 -8.46 -12.93
CA ASN A 175 3.06 -8.64 -14.33
C ASN A 175 3.54 -7.60 -15.36
N ILE A 176 4.11 -6.46 -14.97
CA ILE A 176 4.76 -5.53 -15.90
C ILE A 176 6.19 -5.28 -15.42
N PRO A 177 7.21 -5.85 -16.09
CA PRO A 177 8.59 -5.48 -15.83
C PRO A 177 8.77 -3.98 -16.10
N ASP A 178 9.23 -3.26 -15.09
CA ASP A 178 9.58 -1.84 -15.19
C ASP A 178 10.92 -1.72 -15.93
N TYR A 179 10.85 -1.45 -17.24
CA TYR A 179 12.04 -1.25 -18.09
C TYR A 179 12.47 0.24 -18.14
N ASP A 180 11.66 1.16 -17.60
CA ASP A 180 11.82 2.61 -17.77
C ASP A 180 12.30 3.31 -16.49
N ALA A 181 12.19 2.69 -15.31
CA ALA A 181 12.87 3.16 -14.13
C ALA A 181 14.39 2.99 -14.29
N LEU A 182 15.12 4.11 -14.42
CA LEU A 182 16.54 4.14 -14.12
C LEU A 182 16.75 3.39 -12.79
N PRO A 183 17.68 2.42 -12.69
CA PRO A 183 17.86 1.65 -11.48
C PRO A 183 18.24 2.60 -10.34
N SER A 184 17.25 2.98 -9.54
CA SER A 184 17.44 3.67 -8.26
C SER A 184 17.79 2.62 -7.21
N LEU A 185 18.89 1.89 -7.47
CA LEU A 185 19.56 1.12 -6.45
C LEU A 185 20.29 2.09 -5.52
N PRO A 186 20.14 1.98 -4.19
CA PRO A 186 21.10 2.56 -3.27
C PRO A 186 22.39 1.74 -3.41
N ILE A 187 23.37 2.30 -4.11
CA ILE A 187 24.77 1.97 -3.84
C ILE A 187 25.19 2.92 -2.74
N LEU A 188 25.27 2.40 -1.51
CA LEU A 188 26.35 2.59 -0.52
C LEU A 188 26.09 1.68 0.68
#